data_AF-A0A962HC45-F1
#
_entry.id   AF-A0A962HC45-F1
#
_cell.length_a   1.000
_cell.length_b   1.000
_cell.length_c   1.000
_cell.angle_alpha   90.00
_cell.angle_beta   90.00
_cell.angle_gamma   90.00
#
_symmetry.space_group_name_H-M   'P 1'
#
loop_
_entity.id
_entity.type
_entity.pdbx_description
1 polymer ?
#
loop_
_entity_poly.entity_id
_entity_poly.type
_entity_poly.pdbx_seq_one_letter_code
_entity_poly.pdbx_strand_id
1 'polypeptide(L)' 'AVAQRLSPLLGEGESLSRLGGDEFVAVISPLGSREQAAQLAQRMLDALRRPLTVEEHEL' A
#
# COMPACT_ATOMS: atom_id res chain seq x y z
N ALA A 1 -4.52 -9.70 -4.17
CA ALA A 1 -5.16 -9.06 -3.00
C ALA A 1 -4.37 -7.90 -2.42
N VAL A 2 -3.25 -8.11 -1.70
CA VAL A 2 -2.51 -7.01 -1.03
C VAL A 2 -2.06 -5.91 -1.99
N ALA A 3 -1.33 -6.26 -3.06
CA ALA A 3 -0.90 -5.29 -4.07
C ALA A 3 -2.10 -4.50 -4.64
N GLN A 4 -3.17 -5.20 -5.03
CA GLN A 4 -4.40 -4.57 -5.54
C GLN A 4 -5.08 -3.63 -4.53
N ARG A 5 -5.00 -3.94 -3.23
CA ARG A 5 -5.55 -3.08 -2.16
C ARG A 5 -4.70 -1.82 -1.95
N LEU A 6 -3.38 -1.93 -2.10
CA LEU A 6 -2.44 -0.85 -1.81
C LEU A 6 -2.14 0.04 -3.03
N SER A 7 -2.12 -0.49 -4.25
CA SER A 7 -1.84 0.27 -5.47
C SER A 7 -2.69 1.53 -5.64
N PRO A 8 -4.01 1.53 -5.36
CA PRO A 8 -4.84 2.73 -5.51
C PRO A 8 -4.55 3.83 -4.47
N LEU A 9 -3.78 3.53 -3.42
CA LEU A 9 -3.38 4.51 -2.41
C LEU A 9 -2.19 5.35 -2.84
N LEU A 10 -1.51 4.94 -3.93
CA LEU A 10 -0.38 5.64 -4.51
C LEU A 10 -0.83 6.63 -5.58
N GLY A 11 -0.13 7.76 -5.65
CA GLY A 11 -0.30 8.81 -6.64
C GLY A 11 0.54 8.58 -7.91
N GLU A 12 0.44 9.54 -8.82
CA GLU A 12 1.24 9.57 -10.04
C GLU A 12 2.74 9.73 -9.71
N GLY A 13 3.58 8.89 -10.31
CA GLY A 13 5.03 8.88 -10.05
C GLY A 13 5.46 8.09 -8.80
N GLU A 14 4.52 7.60 -8.01
CA GLU A 14 4.78 6.68 -6.89
C GLU A 14 4.72 5.23 -7.36
N SER A 15 5.46 4.34 -6.71
CA SER A 15 5.49 2.92 -7.09
C SER A 15 5.35 1.97 -5.91
N LEU A 16 4.66 0.85 -6.12
CA LEU A 16 4.58 -0.29 -5.21
C LEU A 16 5.23 -1.49 -5.88
N SER A 17 6.17 -2.12 -5.20
CA SER A 17 6.82 -3.35 -5.65
C SER A 17 6.72 -4.43 -4.59
N ARG A 18 6.64 -5.70 -5.03
CA ARG A 18 6.79 -6.86 -4.14
C ARG A 18 8.23 -7.31 -4.22
N LEU A 19 8.92 -7.35 -3.07
CA LEU A 19 10.33 -7.76 -3.03
C LEU A 19 10.48 -9.28 -2.99
N GLY A 20 9.60 -9.95 -2.26
CA GLY A 20 9.56 -11.39 -2.08
C GLY A 20 8.51 -11.75 -1.03
N GLY A 21 8.05 -13.00 -0.99
CA GLY A 21 7.12 -13.45 0.07
C GLY A 21 5.94 -12.50 0.29
N ASP A 22 5.71 -12.06 1.51
CA ASP A 22 4.72 -11.06 1.93
C ASP A 22 5.29 -9.63 2.03
N GLU A 23 6.51 -9.41 1.55
CA GLU A 23 7.22 -8.13 1.65
C GLU A 23 6.90 -7.20 0.46
N PHE A 24 6.47 -5.99 0.79
CA PHE A 24 6.18 -4.92 -0.17
C PHE A 24 7.01 -3.68 0.13
N VAL A 25 7.45 -3.00 -0.92
CA VAL A 25 8.20 -1.74 -0.87
C VAL A 25 7.44 -0.69 -1.67
N ALA A 26 7.17 0.46 -1.04
CA ALA A 26 6.64 1.63 -1.71
C ALA A 26 7.73 2.70 -1.85
N VAL A 27 7.88 3.27 -3.05
CA VAL A 27 8.81 4.37 -3.33
C VAL A 27 8.01 5.61 -3.67
N ILE A 28 8.21 6.67 -2.90
CA ILE A 28 7.50 7.94 -3.00
C ILE A 28 8.50 9.04 -3.38
N SER A 29 8.32 9.63 -4.56
CA SER A 29 9.18 10.72 -5.03
C SER A 29 8.43 11.62 -6.02
N PRO A 30 8.40 12.95 -5.80
CA PRO A 30 8.96 13.67 -4.66
C PRO A 30 8.12 13.49 -3.39
N LEU A 31 8.77 13.37 -2.22
CA LEU A 31 8.09 13.40 -0.93
C LEU A 31 8.06 14.85 -0.42
N GLY A 32 6.87 15.44 -0.30
CA GLY A 32 6.72 16.83 0.11
C GLY A 32 6.96 17.07 1.60
N SER A 33 6.66 16.10 2.46
CA SER A 33 7.02 16.16 3.89
C SER A 33 7.02 14.79 4.57
N ARG A 34 7.58 14.72 5.77
CA ARG A 34 7.54 13.51 6.61
C ARG A 34 6.09 13.15 7.00
N GLU A 35 5.25 14.15 7.21
CA GLU A 35 3.83 13.99 7.55
C GLU A 35 3.07 13.33 6.40
N GLN A 36 3.39 13.65 5.14
CA GLN A 36 2.79 12.98 3.99
C GLN A 36 3.12 11.48 3.96
N ALA A 37 4.37 11.11 4.25
CA ALA A 37 4.75 9.70 4.36
C ALA A 37 4.01 9.00 5.51
N ALA A 38 3.90 9.65 6.68
CA ALA A 38 3.16 9.10 7.81
C ALA A 38 1.67 8.92 7.50
N GLN A 39 1.05 9.87 6.81
CA GLN A 39 -0.35 9.77 6.37
C GLN A 39 -0.55 8.63 5.37
N LEU A 40 0.35 8.46 4.39
CA LEU A 40 0.29 7.35 3.45
C LEU A 40 0.43 6.01 4.17
N ALA A 41 1.40 5.88 5.07
CA ALA A 41 1.60 4.67 5.88
C ALA A 41 0.34 4.34 6.70
N GLN A 42 -0.29 5.35 7.32
CA GLN A 42 -1.53 5.14 8.07
C GLN A 42 -2.67 4.67 7.15
N ARG A 43 -2.84 5.27 5.97
CA ARG A 43 -3.84 4.80 4.98
C ARG A 43 -3.60 3.37 4.54
N MET A 44 -2.34 2.97 4.33
CA MET A 44 -1.98 1.59 3.99
C MET A 44 -2.36 0.62 5.12
N LEU A 45 -2.06 0.95 6.38
CA LEU A 45 -2.46 0.15 7.54
C LEU A 45 -3.99 0.04 7.64
N ASP A 46 -4.72 1.14 7.48
CA ASP A 46 -6.18 1.14 7.54
C ASP A 46 -6.81 0.33 6.40
N ALA A 47 -6.19 0.34 5.21
CA ALA A 47 -6.62 -0.49 4.10
C ALA A 47 -6.36 -1.98 4.34
N LEU A 48 -5.26 -2.35 5.02
CA LEU A 48 -4.93 -3.74 5.35
C LEU A 48 -5.75 -4.30 6.52
N ARG A 49 -6.27 -3.43 7.41
CA ARG A 49 -7.18 -3.83 8.50
C ARG A 49 -8.54 -4.34 8.02
N ARG A 50 -8.95 -3.99 6.80
CA ARG A 50 -10.21 -4.45 6.22
C ARG A 50 -10.00 -5.81 5.55
N PRO A 51 -10.96 -6.75 5.66
CA PRO A 51 -10.82 -8.06 5.08
C PRO A 51 -10.38 -8.03 3.62
N LEU A 52 -9.53 -8.98 3.26
CA LEU A 52 -9.04 -9.16 1.91
C LEU A 52 -9.78 -10.33 1.27
N THR A 53 -10.49 -10.07 0.17
CA THR A 53 -11.04 -11.14 -0.66
C THR A 53 -9.91 -11.75 -1.50
N VAL A 54 -9.62 -13.02 -1.26
CA VAL A 54 -8.70 -13.82 -2.07
C VAL A 54 -9.53 -14.95 -2.67
N GLU A 55 -9.72 -14.91 -3.99
CA GLU A 55 -10.66 -15.78 -4.69
C GLU A 55 -12.08 -15.58 -4.13
N GLU A 56 -12.61 -16.55 -3.38
CA GLU A 56 -13.93 -16.51 -2.74
C GLU A 56 -13.86 -16.50 -1.20
N HIS A 57 -12.65 -16.38 -0.63
CA HIS A 57 -12.42 -16.39 0.81
C HIS A 57 -12.10 -14.98 1.32
N GLU A 58 -12.71 -14.59 2.45
CA GLU A 58 -12.31 -13.40 3.20
C GLU A 58 -11.24 -13.74 4.25
N LEU A 59 -10.16 -12.96 4.27
CA LEU A 59 -9.06 -13.02 5.24
C LEU A 59 -9.02 -11.79 6.12
#